data_AF-A0A1G3R4J7-F1
#
_entry.id   AF-A0A1G3R4J7-F1
#
_cell.length_a   1.000
_cell.length_b   1.000
_cell.length_c   1.000
_cell.angle_alpha   90.00
_cell.angle_beta   90.00
_cell.angle_gamma   90.00
#
_symmetry.space_group_name_H-M   'P 1'
#
loop_
_entity.id
_entity.type
_entity.pdbx_description
1 polymer ?
#
loop_
_entity_poly.entity_id
_entity_poly.type
_entity_poly.pdbx_seq_one_letter_code
_entity_poly.pdbx_strand_id
1 'polypeptide(L)' 'MAKIAQPHSGHTQHLCYLVNMGVLGTSSYSGYKKLVKNAKWVCRSCGRSAASPKSLCNPKKL' A
#
# COMPACT_ATOMS: atom_id res chain seq x y z
N MET A 1 11.98 -21.56 -14.74
CA MET A 1 11.75 -20.21 -14.19
C MET A 1 10.48 -20.26 -13.35
N ALA A 2 10.57 -20.05 -12.04
CA ALA A 2 9.40 -20.10 -11.17
C ALA A 2 8.41 -19.00 -11.59
N LYS A 3 7.24 -19.39 -12.09
CA LYS A 3 6.12 -18.48 -12.29
C LYS A 3 5.84 -17.84 -10.94
N ILE A 4 6.17 -16.56 -10.78
CA ILE A 4 5.71 -15.77 -9.65
C ILE A 4 4.19 -15.74 -9.83
N ALA A 5 3.49 -16.63 -9.12
CA ALA A 5 2.04 -16.76 -9.20
C ALA A 5 1.44 -15.47 -8.65
N GLN A 6 1.23 -14.49 -9.52
CA GLN A 6 0.52 -13.28 -9.15
C GLN A 6 -0.92 -13.71 -8.84
N PRO A 7 -1.47 -13.32 -7.67
CA PRO A 7 -2.78 -13.81 -7.24
C PRO A 7 -3.93 -13.36 -8.16
N HIS A 8 -3.69 -12.33 -8.99
CA HIS A 8 -4.61 -11.83 -10.01
C HIS A 8 -3.87 -11.01 -11.06
N SER A 9 -4.51 -10.78 -12.21
CA SER A 9 -4.00 -9.91 -13.28
C SER A 9 -3.80 -8.46 -12.78
N GLY A 10 -2.74 -7.81 -13.24
CA GLY A 10 -2.45 -6.41 -12.88
C GLY A 10 -1.97 -6.19 -11.44
N HIS A 11 -1.61 -7.25 -10.71
CA HIS A 11 -1.21 -7.17 -9.29
C HIS A 11 -0.12 -6.13 -9.01
N THR A 12 0.79 -5.89 -9.95
CA THR A 12 1.87 -4.88 -9.85
C THR A 12 1.38 -3.43 -9.75
N GLN A 13 0.16 -3.13 -10.19
CA GLN A 13 -0.43 -1.79 -10.15
C GLN A 13 -1.24 -1.51 -8.87
N HIS A 14 -1.36 -2.48 -7.97
CA HIS A 14 -2.11 -2.32 -6.73
C HIS A 14 -1.27 -1.75 -5.60
N LEU A 15 -1.93 -0.98 -4.72
CA LEU A 15 -1.33 -0.47 -3.49
C LEU A 15 -0.80 -1.60 -2.59
N CYS A 16 -1.47 -2.75 -2.57
CA CYS A 16 -1.04 -3.95 -1.84
C CYS A 16 0.38 -4.38 -2.23
N TYR A 17 0.70 -4.34 -3.53
CA TYR A 17 2.01 -4.71 -4.05
C TYR A 17 3.09 -3.72 -3.65
N LEU A 18 2.79 -2.41 -3.74
CA LEU A 18 3.70 -1.36 -3.27
C LEU A 18 4.02 -1.51 -1.78
N VAL A 19 3.00 -1.81 -0.96
CA VAL A 19 3.20 -2.07 0.46
C VAL A 19 4.05 -3.31 0.70
N ASN A 20 3.84 -4.38 -0.06
CA ASN A 20 4.67 -5.60 0.01
C ASN A 20 6.13 -5.34 -0.40
N MET A 21 6.36 -4.40 -1.33
CA MET A 21 7.70 -3.93 -1.71
C MET A 21 8.36 -3.01 -0.66
N GLY A 22 7.66 -2.67 0.42
CA GLY A 22 8.23 -1.87 1.50
C GLY A 22 8.33 -0.37 1.18
N VAL A 23 7.62 0.15 0.17
CA VAL A 23 7.70 1.58 -0.19
C VAL A 23 7.25 2.51 0.94
N LEU A 24 6.48 1.99 1.90
CA LEU A 24 6.06 2.73 3.09
C LEU A 24 7.21 3.05 4.06
N GLY A 25 8.36 2.40 3.92
CA GLY A 25 9.56 2.63 4.74
C GLY A 25 10.68 3.40 4.05
N THR A 26 10.51 3.78 2.78
CA THR A 26 11.56 4.42 1.97
C THR A 26 11.18 5.84 1.56
N SER A 27 12.13 6.58 0.99
CA SER A 27 11.92 7.93 0.45
C SER A 27 10.84 8.00 -0.66
N SER A 28 10.48 6.85 -1.25
CA SER A 28 9.43 6.71 -2.27
C SER A 28 8.01 6.89 -1.72
N TYR A 29 7.85 7.02 -0.41
CA TYR A 29 6.58 7.28 0.27
C TYR A 29 5.82 8.52 -0.24
N SER A 30 6.54 9.55 -0.71
CA SER A 30 5.92 10.76 -1.28
C SER A 30 5.12 10.46 -2.56
N GLY A 31 5.60 9.52 -3.38
CA GLY A 31 4.86 9.04 -4.56
C GLY A 31 3.60 8.28 -4.18
N TYR A 32 3.68 7.44 -3.14
CA TYR A 32 2.53 6.69 -2.63
C TYR A 32 1.39 7.63 -2.19
N LYS A 33 1.72 8.72 -1.49
CA LYS A 33 0.73 9.72 -1.05
C LYS A 33 -0.05 10.37 -2.20
N LYS A 34 0.58 10.53 -3.37
CA LYS A 34 -0.08 11.04 -4.58
C LYS A 34 -1.09 10.05 -5.17
N LEU A 35 -0.93 8.75 -4.90
CA LEU A 35 -1.82 7.70 -5.38
C LEU A 35 -3.10 7.57 -4.53
N VAL A 36 -3.07 8.04 -3.28
CA VAL A 36 -4.19 7.90 -2.33
C VAL A 36 -4.83 9.25 -2.01
N LYS A 37 -6.03 9.49 -2.56
CA LYS A 37 -6.74 10.75 -2.38
C LYS A 37 -7.33 10.86 -0.96
N ASN A 38 -6.98 11.93 -0.24
CA ASN A 38 -7.47 12.25 1.11
C ASN A 38 -7.19 11.19 2.20
N ALA A 39 -6.29 10.25 1.95
CA ALA A 39 -5.88 9.30 2.99
C ALA A 39 -4.80 9.90 3.88
N LYS A 40 -4.97 9.75 5.20
CA LYS A 40 -3.98 10.12 6.22
C LYS A 40 -3.28 8.90 6.81
N TRP A 41 -3.79 7.71 6.52
CA TRP A 41 -3.32 6.44 7.06
C TRP A 41 -3.37 5.36 5.99
N VAL A 42 -2.49 4.38 6.11
CA VAL A 42 -2.43 3.18 5.28
C VAL A 42 -2.23 1.95 6.14
N CYS A 43 -2.83 0.83 5.75
CA CYS A 43 -2.59 -0.44 6.39
C CYS A 43 -1.27 -1.02 5.89
N ARG A 44 -0.33 -1.28 6.80
CA ARG A 44 0.97 -1.91 6.47
C ARG A 44 0.84 -3.35 5.99
N SER A 45 -0.29 -3.99 6.25
CA SER A 45 -0.52 -5.40 5.91
C SER A 45 -1.15 -5.59 4.53
N CYS A 46 -2.00 -4.66 4.08
CA CYS A 46 -2.77 -4.84 2.85
C CYS A 46 -2.84 -3.60 1.94
N GLY A 47 -2.21 -2.48 2.30
CA GLY A 47 -2.19 -1.27 1.46
C GLY A 47 -3.49 -0.47 1.41
N ARG A 48 -4.56 -0.90 2.11
CA ARG A 48 -5.80 -0.11 2.24
C ARG A 48 -5.49 1.25 2.86
N SER A 49 -6.03 2.32 2.29
CA SER A 49 -5.83 3.69 2.74
C SER A 49 -7.11 4.27 3.36
N ALA A 50 -6.97 5.10 4.39
CA ALA A 50 -8.10 5.69 5.11
C ALA A 50 -7.76 7.07 5.68
N ALA A 51 -8.78 7.87 5.96
CA ALA A 51 -8.63 9.15 6.66
C ALA A 51 -8.40 8.99 8.17
N SER A 52 -8.78 7.85 8.75
CA SER A 52 -8.70 7.55 10.19
C SER A 52 -7.99 6.21 10.44
N PRO A 53 -7.16 6.09 11.49
CA PRO A 53 -6.47 4.84 11.81
C PRO A 53 -7.43 3.75 12.29
N LYS A 54 -8.59 4.14 12.85
CA LYS A 54 -9.62 3.21 13.36
C LYS A 54 -10.24 2.34 12.28
N SER A 55 -10.12 2.74 11.01
CA SER A 55 -10.66 2.00 9.86
C SER A 55 -9.69 0.96 9.29
N LEU A 56 -8.53 0.76 9.91
CA LEU A 56 -7.44 -0.08 9.41
C LEU A 56 -6.98 -1.07 10.48
N CYS A 57 -6.66 -2.30 10.06
CA CYS A 57 -6.17 -3.33 10.99
C CYS A 57 -4.78 -3.00 11.54
N ASN A 58 -3.91 -2.42 10.71
CA ASN A 58 -2.53 -2.08 11.07
C ASN A 58 -2.13 -0.71 10.49
N PRO A 59 -2.64 0.39 11.06
CA PRO A 59 -2.46 1.73 10.52
C PRO A 59 -1.01 2.21 10.64
N LYS A 60 -0.49 2.79 9.56
CA LYS A 60 0.70 3.63 9.51
C LYS A 60 0.30 4.97 8.91
N LYS A 61 0.85 6.05 9.45
CA LYS A 61 0.57 7.40 8.97
C LYS A 61 1.04 7.57 7.52
N LEU A 62 0.25 8.34 6.75
CA LEU A 62 0.38 9.06 5.45
C LEU A 62 1.26 10.33 5.44
#